data_AF-A0A7X4GE59-F1
#
_entry.id   AF-A0A7X4GE59-F1
#
_cell.length_a   1.000
_cell.length_b   1.000
_cell.length_c   1.000
_cell.angle_alpha   90.00
_cell.angle_beta   90.00
_cell.angle_gamma   90.00
#
_symmetry.space_group_name_H-M   'P 1'
#
loop_
_entity.id
_entity.type
_entity.pdbx_description
1 polymer ?
#
loop_
_entity_poly.entity_id
_entity_poly.type
_entity_poly.pdbx_seq_one_letter_code
_entity_poly.pdbx_strand_id
1 'polypeptide(L)'
;MPSHAGPAGHVNGLSVDVEDWFQVGAFETVIDRTEWNGLASRVERNCDAILQLFDDANAKGTFFTLGWVAERHPELLRRIAGQGHEIASHGWDHERVFRLDHRTFAADISRARKAIEDASGKAVTGYRAPSFSIDARTPWAFEVLAEQGYAYSSSVAPVAHDHYGWRDAPRFAFRPVAGHDLVEVPVTTAQFAGRRLAAGGGGFFRVLPYAFSRWAIRQVNGRDDRPAVFYFHPWEVDPGQPRVEGAPLRSRLRHYTNLDVMSAKLARLLGEFRWGRMDALAEREKARAPHLTEPASVAARAA
;
A
#
# COMPACT_ATOMS: atom_id res chain seq x y z
N MET A 1 -20.52 -22.30 24.51
CA MET A 1 -19.25 -21.68 24.08
C MET A 1 -18.65 -22.52 22.96
N PRO A 2 -18.86 -22.18 21.68
CA PRO A 2 -18.11 -22.80 20.60
C PRO A 2 -16.86 -21.97 20.31
N SER A 3 -15.69 -22.62 20.43
CA SER A 3 -14.39 -22.08 20.05
C SER A 3 -14.34 -21.81 18.54
N HIS A 4 -14.27 -20.55 18.14
CA HIS A 4 -13.95 -20.14 16.76
C HIS A 4 -12.44 -20.15 16.50
N ALA A 5 -11.76 -21.25 16.81
CA ALA A 5 -10.44 -21.50 16.28
C ALA A 5 -10.61 -22.05 14.86
N GLY A 6 -10.68 -21.16 13.87
CA GLY A 6 -10.44 -21.54 12.48
C GLY A 6 -9.05 -22.18 12.34
N PRO A 7 -8.78 -22.95 11.26
CA PRO A 7 -7.48 -23.60 11.06
C PRO A 7 -6.35 -22.57 11.16
N ALA A 8 -5.16 -22.99 11.58
CA ALA A 8 -3.97 -22.13 11.75
C ALA A 8 -3.59 -21.42 10.43
N GLY A 9 -4.32 -20.36 10.06
CA GLY A 9 -4.22 -19.66 8.78
C GLY A 9 -3.19 -18.54 8.77
N HIS A 10 -2.76 -18.10 7.60
CA HIS A 10 -1.83 -16.98 7.48
C HIS A 10 -2.34 -15.71 8.19
N VAL A 11 -1.43 -14.97 8.81
CA VAL A 11 -1.68 -13.57 9.21
C VAL A 11 -1.31 -12.71 8.01
N ASN A 12 -2.33 -12.13 7.37
CA ASN A 12 -2.19 -11.33 6.17
C ASN A 12 -1.71 -9.91 6.51
N GLY A 13 -1.05 -9.25 5.57
CA GLY A 13 -0.64 -7.86 5.67
C GLY A 13 -1.82 -6.96 5.35
N LEU A 14 -2.17 -6.08 6.29
CA LEU A 14 -3.19 -5.06 6.10
C LEU A 14 -2.54 -3.69 6.13
N SER A 15 -2.82 -2.87 5.13
CA SER A 15 -2.28 -1.52 5.08
C SER A 15 -3.28 -0.47 4.63
N VAL A 16 -2.99 0.76 5.01
CA VAL A 16 -3.72 1.97 4.65
C VAL A 16 -2.72 2.92 4.03
N ASP A 17 -2.96 3.36 2.81
CA ASP A 17 -2.13 4.37 2.16
C ASP A 17 -2.73 5.74 2.52
N VAL A 18 -2.12 6.40 3.51
CA VAL A 18 -2.62 7.60 4.17
C VAL A 18 -2.35 8.82 3.29
N GLU A 19 -3.33 9.06 2.43
CA GLU A 19 -3.47 10.22 1.56
C GLU A 19 -4.89 10.79 1.70
N ASP A 20 -5.03 12.10 1.49
CA ASP A 20 -6.32 12.78 1.45
C ASP A 20 -6.96 12.70 0.05
N TRP A 21 -8.25 13.03 -0.05
CA TRP A 21 -9.04 12.89 -1.28
C TRP A 21 -8.47 13.68 -2.47
N PHE A 22 -7.72 14.76 -2.22
CA PHE A 22 -7.09 15.62 -3.24
C PHE A 22 -5.68 15.21 -3.63
N GLN A 23 -5.05 14.28 -2.89
CA GLN A 23 -3.68 13.83 -3.14
C GLN A 23 -3.62 12.63 -4.10
N VAL A 24 -4.79 12.06 -4.40
CA VAL A 24 -4.92 10.87 -5.24
C VAL A 24 -4.45 11.13 -6.67
N GLY A 25 -3.80 10.13 -7.27
CA GLY A 25 -3.38 10.20 -8.68
C GLY A 25 -4.54 10.43 -9.67
N ALA A 26 -5.79 10.21 -9.27
CA ALA A 26 -6.98 10.47 -10.08
C ALA A 26 -7.24 11.96 -10.34
N PHE A 27 -6.71 12.86 -9.50
CA PHE A 27 -6.93 14.31 -9.58
C PHE A 27 -5.65 15.11 -9.80
N GLU A 28 -4.50 14.45 -9.98
CA GLU A 28 -3.19 15.11 -10.10
C GLU A 28 -3.07 16.11 -11.27
N THR A 29 -3.93 15.99 -12.29
CA THR A 29 -3.94 16.90 -13.45
C THR A 29 -4.93 18.04 -13.33
N VAL A 30 -5.71 18.09 -12.24
CA VAL A 30 -6.78 19.08 -12.03
C VAL A 30 -6.74 19.77 -10.67
N ILE A 31 -5.96 19.26 -9.72
CA ILE A 31 -5.67 19.91 -8.44
C ILE A 31 -4.17 20.09 -8.34
N ASP A 32 -3.71 21.33 -8.31
CA ASP A 32 -2.29 21.62 -8.14
C ASP A 32 -1.86 21.41 -6.67
N ARG A 33 -0.64 20.89 -6.46
CA ARG A 33 -0.14 20.63 -5.09
C ARG A 33 -0.01 21.90 -4.26
N THR A 34 0.18 23.06 -4.90
CA THR A 34 0.23 24.36 -4.22
C THR A 34 -1.12 24.76 -3.61
N GLU A 35 -2.23 24.20 -4.10
CA GLU A 35 -3.59 24.49 -3.61
C GLU A 35 -3.98 23.66 -2.39
N TRP A 36 -3.25 22.58 -2.08
CA TRP A 36 -3.63 21.61 -1.05
C TRP A 36 -3.89 22.21 0.32
N ASN A 37 -3.12 23.23 0.74
CA ASN A 37 -3.31 23.87 2.04
C ASN A 37 -4.66 24.61 2.15
N GLY A 38 -5.31 24.94 1.03
CA GLY A 38 -6.63 25.57 1.00
C GLY A 38 -7.80 24.57 0.94
N LEU A 39 -7.51 23.28 0.78
CA LEU A 39 -8.54 22.24 0.66
C LEU A 39 -8.91 21.67 2.02
N ALA A 40 -10.20 21.41 2.21
CA ALA A 40 -10.70 20.81 3.45
C ALA A 40 -10.17 19.38 3.59
N SER A 41 -9.26 19.17 4.54
CA SER A 41 -8.72 17.86 4.86
C SER A 41 -9.79 16.96 5.48
N ARG A 42 -9.80 15.69 5.07
CA ARG A 42 -10.65 14.63 5.62
C ARG A 42 -9.84 13.48 6.23
N VAL A 43 -8.52 13.47 6.02
CA VAL A 43 -7.65 12.33 6.38
C VAL A 43 -7.77 11.92 7.84
N GLU A 44 -7.84 12.88 8.78
CA GLU A 44 -7.88 12.59 10.21
C GLU A 44 -9.16 11.85 10.62
N ARG A 45 -10.33 12.40 10.27
CA ARG A 45 -11.63 11.76 10.49
C ARG A 45 -11.69 10.36 9.86
N ASN A 46 -11.17 10.23 8.64
CA ASN A 46 -11.24 8.98 7.90
C ASN A 46 -10.34 7.91 8.51
N CYS A 47 -9.13 8.30 8.94
CA CYS A 47 -8.25 7.40 9.68
C CYS A 47 -8.83 7.01 11.04
N ASP A 48 -9.49 7.92 11.77
CA ASP A 48 -10.14 7.56 13.03
C ASP A 48 -11.26 6.52 12.83
N ALA A 49 -12.04 6.63 11.75
CA ALA A 49 -13.04 5.63 11.39
C ALA A 49 -12.41 4.26 11.04
N ILE A 50 -11.24 4.27 10.40
CA ILE A 50 -10.49 3.05 10.09
C ILE A 50 -9.89 2.42 11.33
N LEU A 51 -9.35 3.22 12.25
CA LEU A 51 -8.85 2.75 13.53
C LEU A 51 -9.97 2.06 14.32
N GLN A 52 -11.18 2.61 14.32
CA GLN A 52 -12.34 1.95 14.91
C GLN A 52 -12.65 0.60 14.24
N LEU A 53 -12.66 0.53 12.91
CA LEU A 53 -12.85 -0.74 12.19
C LEU A 53 -11.79 -1.78 12.54
N PHE A 54 -10.54 -1.36 12.73
CA PHE A 54 -9.44 -2.26 13.11
C PHE A 54 -9.59 -2.72 14.56
N ASP A 55 -9.96 -1.83 15.47
CA ASP A 55 -10.21 -2.16 16.88
C ASP A 55 -11.38 -3.15 17.04
N ASP A 56 -12.52 -2.89 16.38
CA ASP A 56 -13.71 -3.75 16.38
C ASP A 56 -13.39 -5.19 15.91
N ALA A 57 -12.41 -5.33 15.02
CA ALA A 57 -11.98 -6.61 14.47
C ALA A 57 -10.73 -7.20 15.17
N ASN A 58 -10.18 -6.51 16.18
CA ASN A 58 -8.90 -6.84 16.81
C ASN A 58 -7.76 -7.04 15.77
N ALA A 59 -7.75 -6.20 14.73
CA ALA A 59 -6.77 -6.20 13.67
C ALA A 59 -5.65 -5.20 13.95
N LYS A 60 -4.45 -5.52 13.48
CA LYS A 60 -3.36 -4.54 13.34
C LYS A 60 -3.00 -4.41 11.86
N GLY A 61 -2.36 -3.30 11.53
CA GLY A 61 -2.05 -2.93 10.15
C GLY A 61 -0.99 -1.84 10.09
N THR A 62 -0.64 -1.46 8.87
CA THR A 62 0.41 -0.50 8.57
C THR A 62 -0.15 0.70 7.83
N PHE A 63 0.16 1.90 8.31
CA PHE A 63 -0.27 3.15 7.71
C PHE A 63 0.91 3.74 6.93
N PHE A 64 0.96 3.49 5.62
CA PHE A 64 1.94 4.12 4.72
C PHE A 64 1.54 5.58 4.54
N THR A 65 2.32 6.49 5.11
CA THR A 65 1.90 7.87 5.30
C THR A 65 2.75 8.84 4.49
N LEU A 66 2.10 9.82 3.88
CA LEU A 66 2.78 10.92 3.21
C LEU A 66 3.45 11.84 4.23
N GLY A 67 4.68 12.28 3.94
CA GLY A 67 5.37 13.29 4.74
C GLY A 67 4.56 14.59 4.89
N TRP A 68 3.83 14.98 3.83
CA TRP A 68 2.91 16.12 3.87
C TRP A 68 1.82 15.98 4.95
N VAL A 69 1.25 14.78 5.08
CA VAL A 69 0.22 14.47 6.09
C VAL A 69 0.85 14.46 7.49
N ALA A 70 2.03 13.85 7.63
CA ALA A 70 2.74 13.79 8.90
C ALA A 70 3.05 15.18 9.49
N GLU A 71 3.48 16.11 8.65
CA GLU A 71 3.78 17.49 9.05
C GLU A 71 2.53 18.25 9.56
N ARG A 72 1.35 17.94 9.02
CA ARG A 72 0.10 18.67 9.29
C ARG A 72 -0.79 18.00 10.33
N HIS A 73 -0.70 16.69 10.48
CA HIS A 73 -1.52 15.89 11.38
C HIS A 73 -0.67 15.05 12.34
N PRO A 74 0.28 15.63 13.11
CA PRO A 74 1.14 14.84 13.98
C PRO A 74 0.37 14.12 15.10
N GLU A 75 -0.75 14.69 15.56
CA GLU A 75 -1.65 14.03 16.52
C GLU A 75 -2.24 12.73 15.97
N LEU A 76 -2.61 12.71 14.68
CA LEU A 76 -3.12 11.52 14.02
C LEU A 76 -2.06 10.41 14.01
N LEU A 77 -0.81 10.73 13.67
CA LEU A 77 0.28 9.74 13.67
C LEU A 77 0.53 9.19 15.08
N ARG A 78 0.49 10.03 16.11
CA ARG A 78 0.59 9.57 17.51
C ARG A 78 -0.56 8.64 17.91
N ARG A 79 -1.79 8.92 17.47
CA ARG A 79 -2.93 8.01 17.71
C ARG A 79 -2.76 6.66 17.01
N ILE A 80 -2.38 6.66 15.73
CA ILE A 80 -2.12 5.43 14.97
C ILE A 80 -1.04 4.58 15.66
N ALA A 81 0.09 5.20 16.00
CA ALA A 81 1.19 4.51 16.69
C ALA A 81 0.81 4.05 18.11
N GLY A 82 0.06 4.88 18.85
CA GLY A 82 -0.39 4.59 20.21
C GLY A 82 -1.34 3.39 20.30
N GLN A 83 -2.09 3.12 19.22
CA GLN A 83 -2.93 1.93 19.09
C GLN A 83 -2.16 0.69 18.60
N GLY A 84 -0.83 0.76 18.44
CA GLY A 84 0.04 -0.38 18.09
C GLY A 84 0.10 -0.71 16.60
N HIS A 85 -0.39 0.17 15.73
CA HIS A 85 -0.21 0.06 14.28
C HIS A 85 1.20 0.49 13.89
N GLU A 86 1.68 -0.03 12.75
CA GLU A 86 2.93 0.44 12.15
C GLU A 86 2.65 1.72 11.36
N ILE A 87 3.61 2.65 11.35
CA ILE A 87 3.61 3.78 10.43
C ILE A 87 4.83 3.63 9.54
N ALA A 88 4.60 3.68 8.23
CA ALA A 88 5.61 3.49 7.20
C ALA A 88 5.60 4.69 6.24
N SER A 89 6.64 4.85 5.42
CA SER A 89 6.74 5.97 4.49
C SER A 89 5.97 5.72 3.19
N HIS A 90 5.23 6.73 2.73
CA HIS A 90 4.61 6.76 1.40
C HIS A 90 5.21 7.85 0.48
N GLY A 91 6.41 8.35 0.81
CA GLY A 91 7.02 9.51 0.14
C GLY A 91 6.48 10.85 0.68
N TRP A 92 6.85 11.97 0.05
CA TRP A 92 6.47 13.29 0.55
C TRP A 92 5.05 13.72 0.16
N ASP A 93 4.78 13.82 -1.13
CA ASP A 93 3.58 14.43 -1.73
C ASP A 93 2.97 13.59 -2.86
N HIS A 94 3.08 12.26 -2.74
CA HIS A 94 2.47 11.29 -3.65
C HIS A 94 3.02 11.38 -5.11
N GLU A 95 4.28 11.78 -5.28
CA GLU A 95 4.96 11.71 -6.58
C GLU A 95 5.31 10.26 -6.97
N ARG A 96 5.13 9.91 -8.24
CA ARG A 96 5.45 8.56 -8.72
C ARG A 96 6.94 8.44 -8.94
N VAL A 97 7.52 7.33 -8.49
CA VAL A 97 8.98 7.09 -8.54
C VAL A 97 9.54 7.18 -9.96
N PHE A 98 8.82 6.74 -10.99
CA PHE A 98 9.26 6.88 -12.39
C PHE A 98 9.29 8.33 -12.93
N ARG A 99 8.87 9.31 -12.14
CA ARG A 99 8.99 10.75 -12.42
C ARG A 99 10.14 11.39 -11.63
N LEU A 100 10.83 10.61 -10.81
CA LEU A 100 11.95 11.04 -9.98
C LEU A 100 13.27 10.46 -10.52
N ASP A 101 14.37 11.16 -10.27
CA ASP A 101 15.71 10.60 -10.39
C ASP A 101 16.21 10.11 -9.02
N HIS A 102 17.38 9.45 -8.99
CA HIS A 102 17.99 8.91 -7.78
C HIS A 102 18.12 9.95 -6.66
N ARG A 103 18.61 11.15 -6.99
CA ARG A 103 18.87 12.20 -6.00
C ARG A 103 17.57 12.74 -5.42
N THR A 104 16.59 13.01 -6.28
CA THR A 104 15.30 13.58 -5.89
C THR A 104 14.49 12.54 -5.10
N PHE A 105 14.53 11.27 -5.51
CA PHE A 105 13.93 10.18 -4.74
C PHE A 105 14.60 10.01 -3.36
N ALA A 106 15.93 10.04 -3.30
CA ALA A 106 16.66 9.96 -2.03
C ALA A 106 16.28 11.11 -1.08
N ALA A 107 16.18 12.34 -1.60
CA ALA A 107 15.76 13.51 -0.83
C ALA A 107 14.29 13.40 -0.38
N ASP A 108 13.39 12.94 -1.26
CA ASP A 108 11.97 12.74 -0.98
C ASP A 108 11.77 11.79 0.21
N ILE A 109 12.33 10.57 0.12
CA ILE A 109 12.12 9.55 1.14
C ILE A 109 12.82 9.89 2.46
N SER A 110 13.94 10.62 2.42
CA SER A 110 14.64 11.11 3.62
C SER A 110 13.82 12.17 4.34
N ARG A 111 13.31 13.16 3.59
CA ARG A 111 12.44 14.22 4.13
C ARG A 111 11.14 13.63 4.71
N ALA A 112 10.49 12.74 3.97
CA ALA A 112 9.26 12.08 4.41
C ALA A 112 9.50 11.24 5.67
N ARG A 113 10.53 10.40 5.66
CA ARG A 113 10.90 9.59 6.83
C ARG A 113 11.08 10.46 8.07
N LYS A 114 11.88 11.52 7.97
CA LYS A 114 12.11 12.43 9.10
C LYS A 114 10.80 13.02 9.65
N ALA A 115 9.95 13.56 8.80
CA ALA A 115 8.69 14.16 9.24
C ALA A 115 7.77 13.12 9.92
N ILE A 116 7.73 11.89 9.41
CA ILE A 116 6.92 10.81 9.98
C ILE A 116 7.49 10.35 11.32
N GLU A 117 8.81 10.20 11.45
CA GLU A 117 9.48 9.81 12.70
C GLU A 117 9.30 10.90 13.77
N ASP A 118 9.51 12.17 13.42
CA ASP A 118 9.30 13.31 14.31
C ASP A 118 7.85 13.38 14.83
N ALA A 119 6.87 13.15 13.93
CA ALA A 119 5.46 13.22 14.26
C ALA A 119 4.98 12.02 15.08
N SER A 120 5.41 10.81 14.74
CA SER A 120 4.93 9.56 15.35
C SER A 120 5.71 9.11 16.59
N GLY A 121 6.97 9.52 16.72
CA GLY A 121 7.91 8.99 17.71
C GLY A 121 8.29 7.52 17.49
N LYS A 122 8.09 6.99 16.27
CA LYS A 122 8.43 5.62 15.87
C LYS A 122 9.41 5.64 14.70
N ALA A 123 10.35 4.70 14.69
CA ALA A 123 11.25 4.50 13.56
C ALA A 123 10.46 4.01 12.33
N VAL A 124 10.82 4.52 11.15
CA VAL A 124 10.13 4.21 9.89
C VAL A 124 11.01 3.29 9.03
N THR A 125 10.68 2.00 9.07
CA THR A 125 11.46 0.94 8.40
C THR A 125 10.86 0.45 7.09
N GLY A 126 9.59 0.77 6.82
CA GLY A 126 8.86 0.38 5.61
C GLY A 126 8.66 1.53 4.62
N TYR A 127 8.62 1.20 3.34
CA TYR A 127 8.27 2.13 2.26
C TYR A 127 7.22 1.55 1.31
N ARG A 128 6.32 2.39 0.81
CA ARG A 128 5.48 2.08 -0.35
C ARG A 128 5.53 3.23 -1.33
N ALA A 129 5.81 2.93 -2.59
CA ALA A 129 5.75 3.92 -3.66
C ALA A 129 4.29 4.31 -3.97
N PRO A 130 3.99 5.61 -4.13
CA PRO A 130 2.73 6.09 -4.69
C PRO A 130 2.33 5.32 -5.95
N SER A 131 1.09 4.84 -6.01
CA SER A 131 0.56 4.05 -7.15
C SER A 131 1.35 2.77 -7.48
N PHE A 132 2.11 2.18 -6.55
CA PHE A 132 3.00 1.05 -6.80
C PHE A 132 3.98 1.30 -7.97
N SER A 133 4.56 2.50 -7.99
CA SER A 133 5.34 2.99 -9.13
C SER A 133 6.81 2.52 -9.16
N ILE A 134 7.19 1.52 -8.36
CA ILE A 134 8.46 0.81 -8.57
C ILE A 134 8.16 -0.36 -9.50
N ASP A 135 8.68 -0.27 -10.72
CA ASP A 135 8.50 -1.29 -11.75
C ASP A 135 9.80 -1.48 -12.54
N ALA A 136 9.72 -2.19 -13.67
CA ALA A 136 10.88 -2.50 -14.50
C ALA A 136 11.66 -1.26 -15.01
N ARG A 137 11.06 -0.06 -14.97
CA ARG A 137 11.72 1.21 -15.32
C ARG A 137 12.57 1.78 -14.20
N THR A 138 12.26 1.43 -12.95
CA THR A 138 12.83 2.02 -11.74
C THR A 138 13.38 1.01 -10.73
N PRO A 139 14.05 -0.09 -11.15
CA PRO A 139 14.62 -1.04 -10.20
C PRO A 139 15.66 -0.39 -9.27
N TRP A 140 16.33 0.66 -9.76
CA TRP A 140 17.29 1.48 -9.00
C TRP A 140 16.70 2.10 -7.72
N ALA A 141 15.37 2.27 -7.64
CA ALA A 141 14.74 2.80 -6.44
C ALA A 141 14.93 1.88 -5.23
N PHE A 142 15.08 0.57 -5.46
CA PHE A 142 15.39 -0.37 -4.39
C PHE A 142 16.80 -0.18 -3.82
N GLU A 143 17.76 0.19 -4.65
CA GLU A 143 19.13 0.49 -4.21
C GLU A 143 19.12 1.69 -3.27
N VAL A 144 18.44 2.78 -3.66
CA VAL A 144 18.28 3.98 -2.82
C VAL A 144 17.56 3.67 -1.51
N LEU A 145 16.53 2.82 -1.53
CA LEU A 145 15.85 2.37 -0.31
C LEU A 145 16.80 1.58 0.61
N ALA A 146 17.60 0.68 0.02
CA ALA A 146 18.54 -0.15 0.76
C ALA A 146 19.70 0.68 1.36
N GLU A 147 20.22 1.65 0.62
CA GLU A 147 21.24 2.61 1.07
C GLU A 147 20.76 3.45 2.25
N GLN A 148 19.48 3.84 2.24
CA GLN A 148 18.85 4.53 3.36
C GLN A 148 18.38 3.59 4.48
N GLY A 149 18.68 2.28 4.42
CA GLY A 149 18.38 1.35 5.49
C GLY A 149 16.89 1.04 5.70
N TYR A 150 16.06 1.14 4.65
CA TYR A 150 14.71 0.56 4.71
C TYR A 150 14.82 -0.97 4.86
N ALA A 151 14.02 -1.55 5.76
CA ALA A 151 13.98 -2.99 5.99
C ALA A 151 13.13 -3.70 4.95
N TYR A 152 12.04 -3.04 4.52
CA TYR A 152 11.18 -3.58 3.48
C TYR A 152 10.54 -2.48 2.62
N SER A 153 10.09 -2.90 1.44
CA SER A 153 9.25 -2.12 0.55
C SER A 153 7.99 -2.93 0.19
N SER A 154 6.88 -2.25 -0.11
CA SER A 154 5.66 -2.86 -0.65
C SER A 154 5.16 -2.03 -1.82
N SER A 155 5.99 -1.93 -2.85
CA SER A 155 5.90 -0.94 -3.93
C SER A 155 5.63 -1.54 -5.31
N VAL A 156 5.67 -2.86 -5.44
CA VAL A 156 5.47 -3.56 -6.72
C VAL A 156 4.05 -4.12 -6.79
N ALA A 157 3.39 -3.86 -7.92
CA ALA A 157 2.19 -4.56 -8.34
C ALA A 157 2.53 -5.56 -9.45
N PRO A 158 2.53 -6.88 -9.18
CA PRO A 158 2.97 -7.87 -10.16
C PRO A 158 1.96 -8.10 -11.30
N VAL A 159 1.37 -7.08 -11.92
CA VAL A 159 0.36 -7.19 -12.99
C VAL A 159 0.78 -6.37 -14.21
N ALA A 160 0.17 -6.64 -15.35
CA ALA A 160 0.26 -5.75 -16.50
C ALA A 160 -0.82 -4.66 -16.37
N HIS A 161 -0.43 -3.40 -16.35
CA HIS A 161 -1.34 -2.27 -16.25
C HIS A 161 -0.72 -1.03 -16.93
N ASP A 162 -1.53 -0.12 -17.48
CA ASP A 162 -1.06 0.95 -18.36
C ASP A 162 -0.20 2.02 -17.65
N HIS A 163 -0.46 2.23 -16.36
CA HIS A 163 0.17 3.30 -15.56
C HIS A 163 1.21 2.83 -14.54
N TYR A 164 1.21 1.53 -14.21
CA TYR A 164 2.07 0.93 -13.18
C TYR A 164 2.14 -0.58 -13.42
N GLY A 165 2.96 -1.26 -12.62
CA GLY A 165 2.96 -2.70 -12.53
C GLY A 165 4.10 -3.37 -13.30
N TRP A 166 4.52 -4.50 -12.75
CA TRP A 166 5.65 -5.27 -13.23
C TRP A 166 5.21 -6.73 -13.38
N ARG A 167 4.68 -7.07 -14.55
CA ARG A 167 4.15 -8.42 -14.85
C ARG A 167 5.13 -9.54 -14.50
N ASP A 168 6.41 -9.33 -14.76
CA ASP A 168 7.47 -10.34 -14.58
C ASP A 168 8.04 -10.38 -13.16
N ALA A 169 7.65 -9.44 -12.28
CA ALA A 169 8.05 -9.49 -10.89
C ALA A 169 7.49 -10.74 -10.19
N PRO A 170 8.21 -11.27 -9.18
CA PRO A 170 7.67 -12.28 -8.28
C PRO A 170 6.33 -11.85 -7.67
N ARG A 171 5.41 -12.80 -7.47
CA ARG A 171 4.10 -12.54 -6.86
C ARG A 171 4.18 -12.31 -5.34
N PHE A 172 5.24 -12.82 -4.71
CA PHE A 172 5.44 -12.86 -3.27
C PHE A 172 6.78 -12.22 -2.92
N ALA A 173 7.07 -12.13 -1.63
CA ALA A 173 8.27 -11.46 -1.13
C ALA A 173 9.55 -11.92 -1.84
N PHE A 174 10.43 -10.98 -2.18
CA PHE A 174 11.73 -11.22 -2.81
C PHE A 174 12.76 -10.18 -2.34
N ARG A 175 14.05 -10.46 -2.55
CA ARG A 175 15.15 -9.54 -2.24
C ARG A 175 15.57 -8.80 -3.52
N PRO A 176 15.22 -7.51 -3.70
CA PRO A 176 15.49 -6.79 -4.93
C PRO A 176 16.96 -6.39 -5.13
N VAL A 177 17.75 -6.29 -4.05
CA VAL A 177 19.13 -5.79 -4.09
C VAL A 177 20.08 -6.85 -3.54
N ALA A 178 21.10 -7.22 -4.31
CA ALA A 178 22.12 -8.17 -3.87
C ALA A 178 22.96 -7.59 -2.72
N GLY A 179 23.27 -8.39 -1.71
CA GLY A 179 24.10 -7.95 -0.57
C GLY A 179 23.38 -7.08 0.47
N HIS A 180 22.11 -6.73 0.25
CA HIS A 180 21.28 -5.99 1.19
C HIS A 180 20.15 -6.84 1.76
N ASP A 181 19.71 -6.44 2.95
CA ASP A 181 18.66 -7.12 3.71
C ASP A 181 17.23 -6.67 3.34
N LEU A 182 17.11 -5.69 2.44
CA LEU A 182 15.84 -5.16 1.96
C LEU A 182 14.99 -6.27 1.33
N VAL A 183 13.72 -6.35 1.75
CA VAL A 183 12.72 -7.25 1.17
C VAL A 183 11.63 -6.43 0.48
N GLU A 184 11.34 -6.73 -0.79
CA GLU A 184 10.13 -6.24 -1.44
C GLU A 184 8.99 -7.23 -1.16
N VAL A 185 7.85 -6.73 -0.72
CA VAL A 185 6.62 -7.48 -0.47
C VAL A 185 5.51 -6.94 -1.40
N PRO A 186 5.31 -7.57 -2.57
CA PRO A 186 4.36 -7.10 -3.56
C PRO A 186 2.91 -7.15 -3.08
N VAL A 187 2.07 -6.29 -3.66
CA VAL A 187 0.62 -6.32 -3.43
C VAL A 187 -0.01 -7.59 -4.02
N THR A 188 -1.03 -8.14 -3.36
CA THR A 188 -1.61 -9.44 -3.71
C THR A 188 -2.07 -9.52 -5.16
N THR A 189 -1.73 -10.64 -5.79
CA THR A 189 -2.30 -11.06 -7.07
C THR A 189 -2.89 -12.46 -6.98
N ALA A 190 -4.01 -12.66 -7.66
CA ALA A 190 -4.66 -13.96 -7.81
C ALA A 190 -4.39 -14.55 -9.20
N GLN A 191 -4.48 -15.87 -9.32
CA GLN A 191 -4.39 -16.58 -10.60
C GLN A 191 -5.75 -17.12 -11.02
N PHE A 192 -6.18 -16.79 -12.23
CA PHE A 192 -7.41 -17.32 -12.81
C PHE A 192 -7.20 -17.64 -14.28
N ALA A 193 -7.44 -18.90 -14.68
CA ALA A 193 -7.31 -19.38 -16.07
C ALA A 193 -5.99 -18.95 -16.75
N GLY A 194 -4.86 -19.13 -16.06
CA GLY A 194 -3.53 -18.76 -16.56
C GLY A 194 -3.25 -17.26 -16.58
N ARG A 195 -4.18 -16.41 -16.13
CA ARG A 195 -4.00 -14.96 -16.02
C ARG A 195 -3.78 -14.55 -14.58
N ARG A 196 -2.97 -13.51 -14.40
CA ARG A 196 -2.70 -12.90 -13.10
C ARG A 196 -3.58 -11.66 -12.95
N LEU A 197 -4.39 -11.63 -11.89
CA LEU A 197 -5.36 -10.59 -11.59
C LEU A 197 -4.93 -9.77 -10.38
N ALA A 198 -5.16 -8.45 -10.42
CA ALA A 198 -4.97 -7.58 -9.26
C ALA A 198 -5.98 -7.96 -8.17
N ALA A 199 -5.51 -8.18 -6.95
CA ALA A 199 -6.34 -8.69 -5.86
C ALA A 199 -6.00 -8.12 -4.47
N GLY A 200 -5.10 -7.13 -4.38
CA GLY A 200 -4.69 -6.57 -3.11
C GLY A 200 -5.50 -5.39 -2.61
N GLY A 201 -6.68 -5.10 -3.16
CA GLY A 201 -7.55 -4.07 -2.61
C GLY A 201 -7.79 -2.86 -3.51
N GLY A 202 -7.84 -1.67 -2.89
CA GLY A 202 -8.14 -0.40 -3.54
C GLY A 202 -9.42 -0.40 -4.40
N GLY A 203 -9.38 0.32 -5.52
CA GLY A 203 -10.53 0.47 -6.42
C GLY A 203 -11.15 -0.86 -6.91
N PHE A 204 -10.36 -1.92 -7.08
CA PHE A 204 -10.89 -3.24 -7.45
C PHE A 204 -11.77 -3.83 -6.35
N PHE A 205 -11.36 -3.69 -5.10
CA PHE A 205 -12.16 -4.14 -3.97
C PHE A 205 -13.46 -3.37 -3.86
N ARG A 206 -13.47 -2.07 -4.16
CA ARG A 206 -14.71 -1.28 -4.09
C ARG A 206 -15.68 -1.61 -5.23
N VAL A 207 -15.18 -1.85 -6.45
CA VAL A 207 -16.02 -2.09 -7.64
C VAL A 207 -16.48 -3.55 -7.76
N LEU A 208 -15.61 -4.54 -7.51
CA LEU A 208 -15.93 -5.95 -7.70
C LEU A 208 -16.72 -6.53 -6.52
N PRO A 209 -17.55 -7.59 -6.68
CA PRO A 209 -18.22 -8.25 -5.55
C PRO A 209 -17.25 -8.78 -4.49
N TYR A 210 -17.64 -8.77 -3.21
CA TYR A 210 -16.79 -9.28 -2.10
C TYR A 210 -16.31 -10.73 -2.32
N ALA A 211 -17.11 -11.55 -3.01
CA ALA A 211 -16.76 -12.92 -3.34
C ALA A 211 -15.42 -13.04 -4.10
N PHE A 212 -15.07 -12.05 -4.93
CA PHE A 212 -13.79 -12.01 -5.63
C PHE A 212 -12.61 -11.89 -4.65
N SER A 213 -12.66 -10.91 -3.76
CA SER A 213 -11.60 -10.67 -2.76
C SER A 213 -11.45 -11.85 -1.81
N ARG A 214 -12.58 -12.42 -1.36
CA ARG A 214 -12.61 -13.65 -0.56
C ARG A 214 -11.92 -14.81 -1.29
N TRP A 215 -12.27 -15.05 -2.54
CA TRP A 215 -11.69 -16.11 -3.35
C TRP A 215 -10.18 -15.91 -3.54
N ALA A 216 -9.75 -14.68 -3.87
CA ALA A 216 -8.34 -14.37 -4.09
C ALA A 216 -7.49 -14.57 -2.83
N ILE A 217 -7.94 -14.08 -1.67
CA ILE A 217 -7.20 -14.26 -0.41
C ILE A 217 -7.18 -15.74 -0.01
N ARG A 218 -8.29 -16.47 -0.16
CA ARG A 218 -8.32 -17.92 0.11
C ARG A 218 -7.43 -18.72 -0.85
N GLN A 219 -7.33 -18.30 -2.11
CA GLN A 219 -6.39 -18.90 -3.05
C GLN A 219 -4.95 -18.71 -2.56
N VAL A 220 -4.56 -17.49 -2.22
CA VAL A 220 -3.19 -17.18 -1.77
C VAL A 220 -2.87 -17.92 -0.47
N ASN A 221 -3.76 -17.85 0.52
CA ASN A 221 -3.54 -18.49 1.82
C ASN A 221 -3.57 -20.01 1.76
N GLY A 222 -4.44 -20.60 0.93
CA GLY A 222 -4.65 -22.04 0.90
C GLY A 222 -3.85 -22.77 -0.17
N ARG A 223 -3.79 -22.24 -1.40
CA ARG A 223 -3.11 -22.88 -2.53
C ARG A 223 -1.64 -22.50 -2.61
N ASP A 224 -1.32 -21.22 -2.41
CA ASP A 224 0.06 -20.74 -2.51
C ASP A 224 0.84 -20.90 -1.17
N ASP A 225 0.15 -21.12 -0.04
CA ASP A 225 0.71 -21.12 1.32
C ASP A 225 1.52 -19.85 1.65
N ARG A 226 0.98 -18.70 1.24
CA ARG A 226 1.57 -17.37 1.49
C ARG A 226 0.54 -16.44 2.13
N PRO A 227 0.96 -15.42 2.89
CA PRO A 227 0.05 -14.38 3.34
C PRO A 227 -0.35 -13.46 2.18
N ALA A 228 -1.60 -13.00 2.17
CA ALA A 228 -2.04 -11.92 1.31
C ALA A 228 -1.59 -10.55 1.87
N VAL A 229 -1.34 -9.59 0.98
CA VAL A 229 -1.21 -8.14 1.24
C VAL A 229 -2.43 -7.41 0.71
N PHE A 230 -3.15 -6.71 1.58
CA PHE A 230 -4.34 -5.94 1.25
C PHE A 230 -4.20 -4.47 1.66
N TYR A 231 -4.57 -3.56 0.77
CA TYR A 231 -4.51 -2.12 1.01
C TYR A 231 -5.80 -1.39 0.57
N PHE A 232 -6.00 -0.21 1.14
CA PHE A 232 -7.03 0.76 0.75
C PHE A 232 -6.63 2.15 1.25
N HIS A 233 -7.42 3.18 0.92
CA HIS A 233 -7.11 4.56 1.32
C HIS A 233 -8.17 5.13 2.28
N PRO A 234 -7.82 6.12 3.12
CA PRO A 234 -8.77 6.79 4.01
C PRO A 234 -9.98 7.39 3.29
N TRP A 235 -9.77 8.02 2.13
CA TRP A 235 -10.87 8.61 1.37
C TRP A 235 -11.88 7.56 0.86
N GLU A 236 -11.53 6.27 0.79
CA GLU A 236 -12.46 5.23 0.32
C GLU A 236 -13.58 4.93 1.32
N VAL A 237 -13.41 5.27 2.61
CA VAL A 237 -14.45 5.13 3.64
C VAL A 237 -15.26 6.41 3.87
N ASP A 238 -15.07 7.44 3.04
CA ASP A 238 -15.77 8.73 3.10
C ASP A 238 -16.69 8.93 1.88
N PRO A 239 -17.97 8.50 1.95
CA PRO A 239 -18.94 8.77 0.89
C PRO A 239 -19.28 10.27 0.76
N GLY A 240 -19.00 11.07 1.79
CA GLY A 240 -19.26 12.50 1.86
C GLY A 240 -18.09 13.39 1.43
N GLN A 241 -17.03 12.80 0.88
CA GLN A 241 -15.87 13.56 0.42
C GLN A 241 -16.23 14.53 -0.72
N PRO A 242 -15.49 15.65 -0.87
CA PRO A 242 -15.72 16.61 -1.95
C PRO A 242 -15.71 15.99 -3.35
N ARG A 243 -16.55 16.54 -4.23
CA ARG A 243 -16.64 16.16 -5.64
C ARG A 243 -15.77 17.07 -6.48
N VAL A 244 -14.79 16.51 -7.18
CA VAL A 244 -13.86 17.26 -8.02
C VAL A 244 -14.46 17.48 -9.40
N GLU A 245 -14.68 18.75 -9.74
CA GLU A 245 -15.10 19.17 -11.07
C GLU A 245 -13.91 19.18 -12.04
N GLY A 246 -14.15 19.03 -13.34
CA GLY A 246 -13.09 19.02 -14.36
C GLY A 246 -12.24 17.75 -14.45
N ALA A 247 -12.27 16.86 -13.45
CA ALA A 247 -11.57 15.58 -13.51
C ALA A 247 -12.09 14.66 -14.64
N PRO A 248 -11.23 13.84 -15.28
CA PRO A 248 -11.65 12.91 -16.32
C PRO A 248 -12.79 11.99 -15.86
N LEU A 249 -13.77 11.73 -16.75
CA LEU A 249 -14.96 10.94 -16.39
C LEU A 249 -14.61 9.55 -15.85
N ARG A 250 -13.60 8.89 -16.43
CA ARG A 250 -13.09 7.59 -15.96
C ARG A 250 -12.55 7.67 -14.53
N SER A 251 -11.78 8.72 -14.23
CA SER A 251 -11.24 8.97 -12.89
C SER A 251 -12.37 9.19 -11.89
N ARG A 252 -13.34 10.06 -12.21
CA ARG A 252 -14.51 10.33 -11.35
C ARG A 252 -15.34 9.07 -11.10
N LEU A 253 -15.64 8.29 -12.15
CA LEU A 253 -16.39 7.05 -12.02
C LEU A 253 -15.68 6.09 -11.05
N ARG A 254 -14.41 5.77 -11.33
CA ARG A 254 -13.63 4.89 -10.45
C ARG A 254 -13.47 5.45 -9.05
N HIS A 255 -13.31 6.77 -8.88
CA HIS A 255 -13.10 7.40 -7.58
C HIS A 255 -14.36 7.38 -6.71
N TYR A 256 -15.56 7.52 -7.29
CA TYR A 256 -16.78 7.68 -6.49
C TYR A 256 -17.73 6.47 -6.44
N THR A 257 -17.57 5.46 -7.29
CA THR A 257 -18.43 4.26 -7.29
C THR A 257 -18.37 3.51 -5.95
N ASN A 258 -19.52 3.15 -5.34
CA ASN A 258 -19.58 2.25 -4.18
C ASN A 258 -18.81 2.71 -2.91
N LEU A 259 -18.64 4.02 -2.69
CA LEU A 259 -18.02 4.53 -1.45
C LEU A 259 -18.88 4.22 -0.20
N ASP A 260 -20.20 4.26 -0.34
CA ASP A 260 -21.18 4.01 0.72
C ASP A 260 -21.15 2.57 1.26
N VAL A 261 -20.71 1.61 0.45
CA VAL A 261 -20.62 0.18 0.86
C VAL A 261 -19.22 -0.21 1.34
N MET A 262 -18.21 0.66 1.20
CA MET A 262 -16.81 0.32 1.46
C MET A 262 -16.59 -0.11 2.91
N SER A 263 -17.08 0.67 3.88
CA SER A 263 -16.87 0.40 5.31
C SER A 263 -17.48 -0.94 5.75
N ALA A 264 -18.72 -1.24 5.32
CA ALA A 264 -19.36 -2.52 5.62
C ALA A 264 -18.60 -3.71 4.99
N LYS A 265 -18.05 -3.49 3.80
CA LYS A 265 -17.27 -4.51 3.09
C LYS A 265 -15.90 -4.75 3.75
N LEU A 266 -15.26 -3.70 4.24
CA LEU A 266 -14.04 -3.78 5.06
C LEU A 266 -14.31 -4.51 6.37
N ALA A 267 -15.39 -4.17 7.09
CA ALA A 267 -15.76 -4.89 8.31
C ALA A 267 -15.91 -6.40 8.08
N ARG A 268 -16.55 -6.80 6.96
CA ARG A 268 -16.65 -8.21 6.56
C ARG A 268 -15.27 -8.83 6.23
N LEU A 269 -14.38 -8.09 5.57
CA LEU A 269 -13.02 -8.53 5.27
C LEU A 269 -12.21 -8.75 6.56
N LEU A 270 -12.31 -7.82 7.49
CA LEU A 270 -11.60 -7.82 8.77
C LEU A 270 -12.08 -8.96 9.68
N GLY A 271 -13.38 -9.25 9.70
CA GLY A 271 -13.94 -10.36 10.48
C GLY A 271 -13.70 -11.76 9.89
N GLU A 272 -13.38 -11.87 8.59
CA GLU A 272 -13.20 -13.17 7.93
C GLU A 272 -11.75 -13.68 7.90
N PHE A 273 -10.77 -12.77 7.91
CA PHE A 273 -9.35 -13.10 7.77
C PHE A 273 -8.54 -12.53 8.94
N ARG A 274 -7.36 -13.09 9.18
CA ARG A 274 -6.42 -12.57 10.18
C ARG A 274 -5.52 -11.52 9.55
N TRP A 275 -5.34 -10.39 10.23
CA TRP A 275 -4.63 -9.23 9.71
C TRP A 275 -3.55 -8.75 10.69
N GLY A 276 -2.42 -8.34 10.15
CA GLY A 276 -1.30 -7.80 10.91
C GLY A 276 -0.54 -6.74 10.12
N ARG A 277 0.49 -6.22 10.78
CA ARG A 277 1.40 -5.21 10.24
C ARG A 277 2.30 -5.79 9.14
N MET A 278 2.65 -4.95 8.20
CA MET A 278 3.53 -5.24 7.07
C MET A 278 4.97 -5.50 7.50
N ASP A 279 5.53 -4.79 8.49
CA ASP A 279 6.87 -5.07 9.02
C ASP A 279 7.02 -6.51 9.53
N ALA A 280 6.06 -6.97 10.32
CA ALA A 280 6.04 -8.32 10.87
C ALA A 280 5.80 -9.37 9.77
N LEU A 281 5.05 -9.03 8.72
CA LEU A 281 4.90 -9.90 7.55
C LEU A 281 6.20 -9.97 6.76
N ALA A 282 6.85 -8.84 6.49
CA ALA A 282 8.10 -8.75 5.75
C ALA A 282 9.20 -9.55 6.45
N GLU A 283 9.33 -9.43 7.77
CA GLU A 283 10.30 -10.20 8.55
C GLU A 283 10.05 -11.71 8.47
N ARG A 284 8.78 -12.14 8.56
CA ARG A 284 8.41 -13.56 8.41
C ARG A 284 8.70 -14.10 7.01
N GLU A 285 8.42 -13.30 5.98
CA GLU A 285 8.62 -13.69 4.59
C GLU A 285 10.08 -13.56 4.12
N LYS A 286 10.93 -12.81 4.84
CA LYS A 286 12.36 -12.65 4.54
C LYS A 286 13.08 -13.99 4.38
N ALA A 287 12.80 -14.97 5.23
CA ALA A 287 13.42 -16.31 5.14
C ALA A 287 13.03 -17.06 3.85
N ARG A 288 11.87 -16.75 3.25
CA ARG A 288 11.32 -17.40 2.05
C ARG A 288 11.54 -16.59 0.77
N ALA A 289 12.10 -15.39 0.88
CA ALA A 289 12.25 -14.45 -0.22
C ALA A 289 13.43 -14.82 -1.14
N PRO A 290 13.22 -15.24 -2.40
CA PRO A 290 14.35 -15.45 -3.30
C PRO A 290 15.03 -14.12 -3.62
N HIS A 291 16.30 -14.16 -4.03
CA HIS A 291 16.91 -13.01 -4.67
C HIS A 291 16.24 -12.76 -6.02
N LEU A 292 16.01 -11.49 -6.34
CA LEU A 292 15.57 -11.12 -7.67
C LEU A 292 16.71 -11.46 -8.64
N THR A 293 16.54 -12.52 -9.41
CA THR A 293 17.43 -12.81 -10.54
C THR A 293 17.15 -11.77 -11.62
N GLU A 294 18.20 -11.20 -12.23
CA GLU A 294 18.02 -10.31 -13.37
C GLU A 294 17.12 -11.00 -14.41
N PRO A 295 16.08 -10.32 -14.93
CA PRO A 295 15.30 -10.88 -16.02
C PRO A 295 16.21 -11.11 -17.22
N ALA A 296 16.09 -12.27 -17.86
CA ALA A 296 16.89 -12.68 -19.02
C ALA A 296 16.90 -11.65 -20.18
N SER A 297 15.95 -10.70 -20.19
CA SER A 297 15.85 -9.61 -21.17
C SER A 297 16.83 -8.46 -20.97
N VAL A 298 17.48 -8.33 -19.80
CA VAL A 298 18.48 -7.26 -19.54
C VAL A 298 19.89 -7.73 -19.89
N ALA A 299 20.21 -8.99 -19.62
CA ALA A 299 21.49 -9.61 -20.01
C ALA A 299 21.76 -9.54 -21.54
N ALA A 300 20.70 -9.56 -22.36
CA ALA A 300 20.81 -9.45 -23.82
C ALA A 300 21.04 -8.01 -24.35
N ARG A 301 21.03 -6.99 -23.48
CA ARG A 301 21.34 -5.60 -23.86
C ARG A 301 22.74 -5.15 -23.42
N ALA A 302 23.47 -6.01 -22.73
CA ALA A 302 24.83 -5.78 -22.26
C ALA A 302 25.88 -6.65 -22.99
N ALA A 303 25.49 -7.32 -24.08
CA ALA A 303 26.36 -8.07 -25.00
C ALA A 303 26.24 -7.49 -26.41
#